data_AF-A0A366LLZ6-F1
#
_entry.id   AF-A0A366LLZ6-F1
#
_cell.length_a   1.000
_cell.length_b   1.000
_cell.length_c   1.000
_cell.angle_alpha   90.00
_cell.angle_beta   90.00
_cell.angle_gamma   90.00
#
_symmetry.space_group_name_H-M   'P 1'
#
loop_
_entity.id
_entity.type
_entity.pdbx_description
1 polymer ?
#
loop_
_entity_poly.entity_id
_entity_poly.type
_entity_poly.pdbx_seq_one_letter_code
_entity_poly.pdbx_strand_id
1 'polypeptide(L)'
;MLCHTPKGSRALTCFWQAVLILRRFRGERDIPKLGRDHAISRATAYRYIHEGTQALAAQAPDLHQALDRARADGLPFLILDGIVIPADRCREQAMSVRPIHRSVVPGKVRDHGGNVQAVFTTAGMPVWVSDVEPGSMHDLEAARIHALPALYPHAARDLPILADAGYAAAGIGIRTPVKHTGDGRPLNAGTYTRNALLRGLRCLGRGFALLTQRWRILQRITVSPSRIGDIIKAALVLAHLEHGISRKIR
;
A
#
# COMPACT_ATOMS: atom_id res chain seq x y z
N MET A 1 -10.27 19.52 7.23
CA MET A 1 -11.12 20.64 6.76
C MET A 1 -10.54 21.10 5.42
N LEU A 2 -11.14 20.75 4.28
CA LEU A 2 -10.68 21.25 2.97
C LEU A 2 -11.39 22.58 2.70
N CYS A 3 -10.62 23.65 2.73
CA CYS A 3 -11.07 25.04 2.70
C CYS A 3 -11.61 25.46 1.32
N HIS A 4 -12.66 26.29 1.35
CA HIS A 4 -13.15 27.16 0.27
C HIS A 4 -13.81 26.51 -0.97
N THR A 5 -15.00 25.94 -0.77
CA THR A 5 -16.04 26.02 -1.82
C THR A 5 -17.17 26.90 -1.32
N PRO A 6 -17.63 27.92 -2.08
CA PRO A 6 -18.77 28.75 -1.68
C PRO A 6 -19.99 27.88 -1.35
N LYS A 7 -20.76 28.27 -0.33
CA LYS A 7 -22.01 27.58 0.05
C LYS A 7 -22.93 27.53 -1.18
N GLY A 8 -23.40 26.33 -1.56
CA GLY A 8 -24.24 26.14 -2.77
C GLY A 8 -23.50 25.88 -4.09
N SER A 9 -22.16 25.92 -4.12
CA SER A 9 -21.36 25.66 -5.35
C SER A 9 -21.11 24.17 -5.65
N ARG A 10 -21.54 23.27 -4.75
CA ARG A 10 -21.32 21.82 -4.86
C ARG A 10 -22.49 21.18 -5.60
N ALA A 11 -22.19 20.47 -6.69
CA ALA A 11 -23.17 19.73 -7.48
C ALA A 11 -23.66 18.45 -6.78
N LEU A 12 -22.85 17.86 -5.88
CA LEU A 12 -23.24 16.71 -5.07
C LEU A 12 -23.20 17.06 -3.58
N THR A 13 -24.11 16.44 -2.81
CA THR A 13 -24.00 16.39 -1.35
C THR A 13 -22.81 15.52 -0.94
N CYS A 14 -22.37 15.64 0.32
CA CYS A 14 -21.29 14.80 0.85
C CYS A 14 -21.58 13.30 0.70
N PHE A 15 -22.84 12.89 0.91
CA PHE A 15 -23.26 11.51 0.74
C PHE A 15 -23.07 11.03 -0.71
N TRP A 16 -23.56 11.78 -1.69
CA TRP A 16 -23.44 11.38 -3.10
C TRP A 16 -22.00 11.44 -3.62
N GLN A 17 -21.20 12.38 -3.13
CA GLN A 17 -19.76 12.40 -3.40
C GLN A 17 -19.07 11.15 -2.83
N ALA A 18 -19.43 10.72 -1.60
CA ALA A 18 -18.92 9.47 -1.03
C ALA A 18 -19.33 8.24 -1.86
N VAL A 19 -20.58 8.16 -2.32
CA VAL A 19 -21.04 7.08 -3.22
C VAL A 19 -20.24 7.06 -4.52
N LEU A 20 -20.02 8.23 -5.15
CA LEU A 20 -19.20 8.36 -6.36
C LEU A 20 -17.78 7.79 -6.15
N ILE A 21 -17.14 8.16 -5.04
CA ILE A 21 -15.79 7.68 -4.67
C ILE A 21 -15.81 6.17 -4.43
N LEU A 22 -16.76 5.64 -3.67
CA LEU A 22 -16.86 4.21 -3.39
C LEU A 22 -17.06 3.39 -4.67
N ARG A 23 -17.92 3.83 -5.59
CA ARG A 23 -18.12 3.18 -6.90
C ARG A 23 -16.83 3.15 -7.71
N ARG A 24 -16.07 4.24 -7.69
CA ARG A 24 -14.74 4.31 -8.32
C ARG A 24 -13.78 3.30 -7.67
N PHE A 25 -13.66 3.27 -6.35
CA PHE A 25 -12.77 2.36 -5.63
C PHE A 25 -13.15 0.88 -5.77
N ARG A 26 -14.45 0.59 -5.93
CA ARG A 26 -14.99 -0.75 -6.22
C ARG A 26 -14.69 -1.25 -7.63
N GLY A 27 -14.22 -0.39 -8.54
CA GLY A 27 -13.69 -0.79 -9.85
C GLY A 27 -14.40 -0.19 -11.06
N GLU A 28 -15.30 0.78 -10.91
CA GLU A 28 -15.82 1.52 -12.07
C GLU A 28 -14.70 2.37 -12.69
N ARG A 29 -14.37 2.03 -13.93
CA ARG A 29 -13.20 2.58 -14.65
C ARG A 29 -13.55 3.80 -15.49
N ASP A 30 -14.79 3.88 -15.94
CA ASP A 30 -15.30 4.97 -16.79
C ASP A 30 -15.79 6.15 -15.93
N ILE A 31 -14.90 7.12 -15.69
CA ILE A 31 -15.22 8.34 -14.93
C ILE A 31 -16.30 9.19 -15.64
N PRO A 32 -16.30 9.36 -16.98
CA PRO A 32 -17.44 9.97 -17.68
C PRO A 32 -18.79 9.29 -17.40
N LYS A 33 -18.85 7.95 -17.39
CA LYS A 33 -20.06 7.20 -17.00
C LYS A 33 -20.46 7.50 -15.55
N LEU A 34 -19.51 7.47 -14.61
CA LEU A 34 -19.77 7.87 -13.22
C LEU A 34 -20.35 9.29 -13.13
N GLY A 35 -19.83 10.23 -13.92
CA GLY A 35 -20.37 11.60 -13.97
C GLY A 35 -21.83 11.62 -14.43
N ARG A 36 -22.15 10.91 -15.52
CA ARG A 36 -23.52 10.80 -16.05
C ARG A 36 -24.49 10.19 -15.03
N ASP A 37 -24.11 9.08 -14.39
CA ASP A 37 -24.93 8.38 -13.40
C ASP A 37 -25.24 9.26 -12.17
N HIS A 38 -24.39 10.25 -11.90
CA HIS A 38 -24.55 11.22 -10.80
C HIS A 38 -25.03 12.59 -11.29
N ALA A 39 -25.45 12.73 -12.56
CA ALA A 39 -25.90 13.97 -13.18
C ALA A 39 -24.92 15.15 -13.05
N ILE A 40 -23.60 14.87 -13.11
CA ILE A 40 -22.53 15.88 -13.05
C ILE A 40 -21.64 15.84 -14.29
N SER A 41 -21.00 16.97 -14.59
CA SER A 41 -20.06 17.05 -15.70
C SER A 41 -18.85 16.13 -15.49
N ARG A 42 -18.22 15.70 -16.60
CA ARG A 42 -16.97 14.92 -16.58
C ARG A 42 -15.91 15.59 -15.70
N ALA A 43 -15.72 16.90 -15.86
CA ALA A 43 -14.75 17.68 -15.08
C ALA A 43 -15.04 17.63 -13.57
N THR A 44 -16.32 17.75 -13.19
CA THR A 44 -16.74 17.66 -11.79
C THR A 44 -16.53 16.27 -11.21
N ALA A 45 -16.82 15.21 -11.98
CA ALA A 45 -16.58 13.83 -11.54
C ALA A 45 -15.09 13.57 -11.25
N TYR A 46 -14.18 13.98 -12.15
CA TYR A 46 -12.73 13.88 -11.91
C TYR A 46 -12.30 14.64 -10.66
N ARG A 47 -12.78 15.88 -10.49
CA ARG A 47 -12.45 16.72 -9.34
C ARG A 47 -12.93 16.11 -8.03
N TYR A 48 -14.18 15.66 -7.96
CA TYR A 48 -14.76 15.06 -6.75
C TYR A 48 -14.12 13.73 -6.36
N ILE A 49 -13.75 12.91 -7.34
CA ILE A 49 -12.96 11.70 -7.09
C ILE A 49 -11.59 12.09 -6.50
N HIS A 50 -10.92 13.10 -7.06
CA HIS A 50 -9.61 13.51 -6.56
C HIS A 50 -9.67 14.08 -5.14
N GLU A 51 -10.56 15.04 -4.90
CA GLU A 51 -10.78 15.64 -3.57
C GLU A 51 -11.15 14.55 -2.54
N GLY A 52 -12.00 13.60 -2.94
CA GLY A 52 -12.39 12.47 -2.11
C GLY A 52 -11.24 11.56 -1.73
N THR A 53 -10.42 11.18 -2.72
CA THR A 53 -9.23 10.37 -2.51
C THR A 53 -8.25 11.07 -1.58
N GLN A 54 -8.00 12.37 -1.75
CA GLN A 54 -7.12 13.14 -0.87
C GLN A 54 -7.67 13.22 0.56
N ALA A 55 -8.97 13.47 0.71
CA ALA A 55 -9.63 13.52 2.03
C ALA A 55 -9.56 12.17 2.76
N LEU A 56 -9.65 11.05 2.04
CA LEU A 56 -9.45 9.72 2.60
C LEU A 56 -7.97 9.45 2.92
N ALA A 57 -7.06 9.75 2.00
CA ALA A 57 -5.63 9.53 2.17
C ALA A 57 -5.05 10.28 3.37
N ALA A 58 -5.54 11.50 3.63
CA ALA A 58 -5.14 12.31 4.78
C ALA A 58 -5.57 11.72 6.14
N GLN A 59 -6.45 10.72 6.15
CA GLN A 59 -6.87 9.99 7.37
C GLN A 59 -6.09 8.69 7.57
N ALA A 60 -5.18 8.32 6.66
CA ALA A 60 -4.39 7.11 6.82
C ALA A 60 -3.44 7.25 8.01
N PRO A 61 -3.34 6.22 8.87
CA PRO A 61 -2.42 6.27 10.00
C PRO A 61 -0.97 6.29 9.52
N ASP A 62 -0.12 6.97 10.28
CA ASP A 62 1.32 6.80 10.12
C ASP A 62 1.81 5.47 10.73
N LEU A 63 3.06 5.10 10.46
CA LEU A 63 3.61 3.82 10.89
C LEU A 63 3.72 3.74 12.42
N HIS A 64 4.04 4.83 13.10
CA HIS A 64 4.15 4.84 14.56
C HIS A 64 2.80 4.61 15.22
N GLN A 65 1.75 5.28 14.74
CA GLN A 65 0.37 5.06 15.19
C GLN A 65 -0.07 3.60 15.00
N ALA A 66 0.27 3.00 13.85
CA ALA A 66 -0.03 1.60 13.58
C ALA A 66 0.70 0.64 14.54
N LEU A 67 1.97 0.93 14.87
CA LEU A 67 2.78 0.13 15.79
C LEU A 67 2.31 0.25 17.24
N ASP A 68 1.99 1.46 17.69
CA ASP A 68 1.46 1.70 19.04
C ASP A 68 0.12 0.98 19.23
N ARG A 69 -0.75 1.01 18.21
CA ARG A 69 -2.01 0.27 18.22
C ARG A 69 -1.78 -1.23 18.25
N ALA A 70 -0.89 -1.76 17.41
CA ALA A 70 -0.57 -3.17 17.38
C ALA A 70 -0.08 -3.68 18.75
N ARG A 71 0.71 -2.86 19.45
CA ARG A 71 1.18 -3.18 20.80
C ARG A 71 0.06 -3.10 21.83
N ALA A 72 -0.77 -2.06 21.78
CA ALA A 72 -1.92 -1.92 22.68
C ALA A 72 -2.94 -3.06 22.51
N ASP A 73 -3.08 -3.58 21.29
CA ASP A 73 -3.92 -4.75 20.99
C ASP A 73 -3.22 -6.09 21.29
N GLY A 74 -1.97 -6.08 21.78
CA GLY A 74 -1.23 -7.28 22.18
C GLY A 74 -0.92 -8.23 21.02
N LEU A 75 -0.75 -7.71 19.80
CA LEU A 75 -0.48 -8.55 18.64
C LEU A 75 0.86 -9.28 18.79
N PRO A 76 0.94 -10.59 18.49
CA PRO A 76 2.15 -11.37 18.75
C PRO A 76 3.25 -11.16 17.69
N PHE A 77 2.88 -10.68 16.50
CA PHE A 77 3.79 -10.30 15.43
C PHE A 77 3.06 -9.44 14.40
N LEU A 78 3.81 -8.76 13.54
CA LEU A 78 3.31 -8.12 12.33
C LEU A 78 3.98 -8.71 11.09
N ILE A 79 3.39 -8.45 9.92
CA ILE A 79 3.94 -8.89 8.63
C ILE A 79 4.30 -7.65 7.83
N LEU A 80 5.53 -7.60 7.32
CA LEU A 80 5.98 -6.63 6.32
C LEU A 80 5.92 -7.29 4.94
N ASP A 81 5.30 -6.60 3.99
CA ASP A 81 5.23 -7.05 2.60
C ASP A 81 5.26 -5.88 1.63
N GLY A 82 5.68 -6.15 0.40
CA GLY A 82 5.75 -5.19 -0.70
C GLY A 82 4.87 -5.62 -1.85
N ILE A 83 4.32 -4.66 -2.59
CA ILE A 83 3.62 -4.92 -3.85
C ILE A 83 3.99 -3.86 -4.89
N VAL A 84 4.16 -4.31 -6.13
CA VAL A 84 4.21 -3.41 -7.27
C VAL A 84 2.82 -3.29 -7.86
N ILE A 85 2.22 -2.11 -7.74
CA ILE A 85 0.91 -1.79 -8.31
C ILE A 85 1.11 -1.34 -9.77
N PRO A 86 0.47 -2.01 -10.75
CA PRO A 86 0.62 -1.63 -12.16
C PRO A 86 -0.04 -0.29 -12.47
N ALA A 87 0.63 0.53 -13.27
CA ALA A 87 0.19 1.84 -13.72
C ALA A 87 0.34 2.00 -15.25
N ASP A 88 -0.75 2.31 -15.94
CA ASP A 88 -0.79 2.36 -17.41
C ASP A 88 -0.18 3.65 -18.01
N ARG A 89 0.18 4.66 -17.20
CA ARG A 89 0.67 5.96 -17.69
C ARG A 89 1.93 6.45 -16.97
N CYS A 90 3.09 6.30 -17.62
CA CYS A 90 4.30 7.06 -17.30
C CYS A 90 4.42 8.25 -18.27
N ARG A 91 4.14 9.47 -17.78
CA ARG A 91 4.62 10.70 -18.43
C ARG A 91 5.14 11.63 -17.35
N GLU A 92 6.21 11.22 -16.68
CA GLU A 92 7.13 12.18 -16.09
C GLU A 92 8.03 12.67 -17.22
N GLN A 93 7.88 13.94 -17.59
CA GLN A 93 8.93 14.63 -18.32
C GLN A 93 10.11 14.76 -17.37
N ALA A 94 11.24 14.17 -17.73
CA ALA A 94 12.51 14.37 -17.05
C ALA A 94 12.87 15.86 -17.12
N MET A 95 12.52 16.62 -16.09
CA MET A 95 13.10 17.93 -15.81
C MET A 95 14.20 17.75 -14.78
N SER A 96 15.35 17.23 -15.21
CA SER A 96 16.60 17.44 -14.50
C SER A 96 17.77 17.24 -15.45
N VAL A 97 18.53 18.32 -15.65
CA VAL A 97 19.83 18.34 -16.32
C VAL A 97 20.78 17.45 -15.52
N ARG A 98 20.92 16.19 -15.93
CA ARG A 98 22.07 15.28 -15.75
C ARG A 98 21.71 13.95 -16.44
N PRO A 99 22.56 13.38 -17.31
CA PRO A 99 22.25 12.14 -18.00
C PRO A 99 22.38 10.98 -17.02
N ILE A 100 21.29 10.66 -16.32
CA ILE A 100 21.21 9.42 -15.55
C ILE A 100 21.04 8.31 -16.58
N HIS A 101 22.02 7.42 -16.63
CA HIS A 101 22.06 6.25 -17.47
C HIS A 101 20.70 5.56 -17.49
N ARG A 102 20.04 5.55 -18.65
CA ARG A 102 18.90 4.69 -18.93
C ARG A 102 19.44 3.26 -18.98
N SER A 103 19.51 2.58 -17.85
CA SER A 103 19.84 1.15 -17.79
C SER A 103 18.67 0.34 -18.32
N VAL A 104 18.54 0.30 -19.64
CA VAL A 104 17.79 -0.75 -20.32
C VAL A 104 18.61 -2.03 -20.16
N VAL A 105 18.29 -2.82 -19.13
CA VAL A 105 18.72 -4.22 -19.09
C VAL A 105 17.76 -5.01 -19.99
N PRO A 106 18.23 -5.69 -21.05
CA PRO A 106 17.36 -6.48 -21.91
C PRO A 106 16.76 -7.65 -21.12
N GLY A 107 15.43 -7.75 -21.07
CA GLY A 107 14.71 -8.93 -20.55
C GLY A 107 13.75 -8.72 -19.37
N LYS A 108 13.67 -7.53 -18.77
CA LYS A 108 12.74 -7.25 -17.65
C LYS A 108 11.87 -6.02 -17.95
N VAL A 109 10.70 -6.23 -18.52
CA VAL A 109 9.68 -5.18 -18.69
C VAL A 109 9.09 -4.83 -17.33
N ARG A 110 9.66 -3.87 -16.56
CA ARG A 110 9.15 -3.52 -15.22
C ARG A 110 9.22 -2.04 -14.79
N ASP A 111 9.15 -1.08 -15.73
CA ASP A 111 9.14 0.36 -15.37
C ASP A 111 7.75 1.02 -15.22
N HIS A 112 6.64 0.28 -15.35
CA HIS A 112 5.29 0.87 -15.40
C HIS A 112 4.46 0.64 -14.13
N GLY A 113 5.05 0.72 -12.95
CA GLY A 113 4.32 0.50 -11.68
C GLY A 113 4.91 1.28 -10.52
N GLY A 114 4.17 1.29 -9.40
CA GLY A 114 4.62 1.87 -8.14
C GLY A 114 4.83 0.79 -7.10
N ASN A 115 6.02 0.73 -6.50
CA ASN A 115 6.29 -0.14 -5.36
C ASN A 115 5.74 0.51 -4.09
N VAL A 116 4.93 -0.22 -3.33
CA VAL A 116 4.42 0.20 -2.03
C VAL A 116 4.68 -0.89 -1.00
N GLN A 117 5.17 -0.48 0.16
CA GLN A 117 5.36 -1.33 1.33
C GLN A 117 4.14 -1.22 2.25
N ALA A 118 3.79 -2.31 2.93
CA ALA A 118 2.70 -2.31 3.88
C ALA A 118 3.01 -3.20 5.08
N VAL A 119 2.38 -2.85 6.20
CA VAL A 119 2.42 -3.63 7.43
C VAL A 119 1.04 -4.19 7.70
N PHE A 120 0.97 -5.45 8.07
CA PHE A 120 -0.26 -6.20 8.31
C PHE A 120 -0.28 -6.84 9.69
N THR A 121 -1.47 -6.97 10.24
CA THR A 121 -1.73 -7.82 11.42
C THR A 121 -1.54 -9.31 11.09
N THR A 122 -1.56 -10.14 12.13
CA THR A 122 -1.54 -11.61 12.01
C THR A 122 -2.69 -12.19 11.18
N ALA A 123 -3.85 -11.51 11.17
CA ALA A 123 -5.02 -11.88 10.37
C ALA A 123 -5.00 -11.32 8.94
N GLY A 124 -3.92 -10.64 8.55
CA GLY A 124 -3.78 -10.05 7.21
C GLY A 124 -4.47 -8.71 7.03
N MET A 125 -5.02 -8.10 8.10
CA MET A 125 -5.54 -6.74 8.01
C MET A 125 -4.40 -5.74 7.80
N PRO A 126 -4.41 -4.91 6.75
CA PRO A 126 -3.41 -3.84 6.57
C PRO A 126 -3.59 -2.78 7.66
N VAL A 127 -2.50 -2.38 8.29
CA VAL A 127 -2.50 -1.34 9.34
C VAL A 127 -1.74 -0.08 8.90
N TRP A 128 -0.82 -0.22 7.95
CA TRP A 128 -0.06 0.90 7.39
C TRP A 128 0.37 0.60 5.95
N VAL A 129 0.53 1.65 5.14
CA VAL A 129 1.10 1.62 3.78
C VAL A 129 2.08 2.78 3.60
N SER A 130 3.16 2.56 2.86
CA SER A 130 4.18 3.57 2.58
C SER A 130 3.74 4.57 1.50
N ASP A 131 4.55 5.61 1.32
CA ASP A 131 4.59 6.34 0.06
C ASP A 131 5.08 5.43 -1.08
N VAL A 132 4.81 5.87 -2.31
CA VAL A 132 5.10 5.07 -3.51
C VAL A 132 6.52 5.32 -4.02
N GLU A 133 7.23 4.24 -4.28
CA GLU A 133 8.53 4.24 -4.95
C GLU A 133 8.42 3.74 -6.39
N PRO A 134 9.43 3.97 -7.26
CA PRO A 134 9.47 3.38 -8.59
C PRO A 134 9.29 1.85 -8.53
N GLY A 135 8.48 1.28 -9.41
CA GLY A 135 8.20 -0.17 -9.44
C GLY A 135 9.42 -1.06 -9.70
N SER A 136 10.52 -0.48 -10.18
CA SER A 136 11.82 -1.14 -10.35
C SER A 136 12.65 -1.19 -9.06
N MET A 137 12.32 -0.39 -8.05
CA MET A 137 13.00 -0.39 -6.75
C MET A 137 12.79 -1.72 -6.04
N HIS A 138 13.88 -2.25 -5.46
CA HIS A 138 13.81 -3.47 -4.67
C HIS A 138 13.02 -3.26 -3.38
N ASP A 139 12.19 -4.23 -3.00
CA ASP A 139 11.35 -4.14 -1.80
C ASP A 139 12.14 -3.85 -0.52
N LEU A 140 13.33 -4.45 -0.39
CA LEU A 140 14.22 -4.20 0.73
C LEU A 140 14.69 -2.73 0.78
N GLU A 141 14.93 -2.11 -0.38
CA GLU A 141 15.35 -0.71 -0.47
C GLU A 141 14.19 0.22 -0.10
N ALA A 142 13.01 -0.01 -0.68
CA ALA A 142 11.80 0.74 -0.32
C ALA A 142 11.48 0.61 1.18
N ALA A 143 11.61 -0.59 1.76
CA ALA A 143 11.39 -0.80 3.18
C ALA A 143 12.44 -0.11 4.06
N ARG A 144 13.70 0.01 3.62
CA ARG A 144 14.74 0.78 4.34
C ARG A 144 14.39 2.27 4.42
N ILE A 145 13.79 2.81 3.37
CA ILE A 145 13.36 4.22 3.34
C ILE A 145 12.15 4.42 4.27
N HIS A 146 11.13 3.57 4.16
CA HIS A 146 9.80 3.88 4.70
C HIS A 146 9.43 3.15 5.99
N ALA A 147 9.97 1.96 6.24
CA ALA A 147 9.44 1.04 7.25
C ALA A 147 10.47 0.64 8.31
N LEU A 148 11.60 0.08 7.88
CA LEU A 148 12.54 -0.61 8.77
C LEU A 148 13.06 0.25 9.92
N PRO A 149 13.44 1.53 9.74
CA PRO A 149 13.92 2.36 10.85
C PRO A 149 12.92 2.47 12.01
N ALA A 150 11.63 2.61 11.70
CA ALA A 150 10.57 2.66 12.72
C ALA A 150 10.21 1.27 13.26
N LEU A 151 10.41 0.20 12.48
CA LEU A 151 10.13 -1.17 12.90
C LEU A 151 11.18 -1.73 13.87
N TYR A 152 12.46 -1.39 13.72
CA TYR A 152 13.55 -2.01 14.51
C TYR A 152 13.36 -1.93 16.03
N PRO A 153 12.97 -0.79 16.64
CA PRO A 153 12.79 -0.71 18.08
C PRO A 153 11.70 -1.64 18.60
N HIS A 154 10.69 -1.94 17.80
CA HIS A 154 9.59 -2.85 18.17
C HIS A 154 9.97 -4.30 17.90
N ALA A 155 10.59 -4.55 16.73
CA ALA A 155 11.05 -5.86 16.28
C ALA A 155 12.11 -6.48 17.20
N ALA A 156 12.99 -5.65 17.78
CA ALA A 156 14.06 -6.07 18.67
C ALA A 156 13.59 -6.37 20.10
N ARG A 157 12.42 -5.87 20.50
CA ARG A 157 11.89 -6.01 21.87
C ARG A 157 10.89 -7.16 21.95
N ASP A 158 9.65 -6.89 21.58
CA ASP A 158 8.49 -7.72 21.90
C ASP A 158 7.52 -7.91 20.75
N LEU A 159 7.72 -7.22 19.61
CA LEU A 159 6.84 -7.31 18.45
C LEU A 159 7.61 -7.72 17.19
N PRO A 160 7.93 -9.03 17.02
CA PRO A 160 8.62 -9.53 15.84
C PRO A 160 7.91 -9.15 14.54
N ILE A 161 8.69 -8.84 13.51
CA ILE A 161 8.17 -8.54 12.17
C ILE A 161 8.55 -9.67 11.22
N LEU A 162 7.58 -10.23 10.52
CA LEU A 162 7.79 -11.31 9.55
C LEU A 162 7.84 -10.75 8.14
N ALA A 163 8.92 -11.02 7.41
CA ALA A 163 9.11 -10.59 6.03
C ALA A 163 9.43 -11.80 5.12
N ASP A 164 9.26 -11.70 3.80
CA ASP A 164 9.63 -12.79 2.90
C ASP A 164 11.14 -12.84 2.66
N ALA A 165 11.58 -13.75 1.81
CA ALA A 165 12.99 -13.90 1.48
C ALA A 165 13.55 -12.71 0.67
N GLY A 166 12.71 -11.88 0.05
CA GLY A 166 13.10 -10.63 -0.60
C GLY A 166 13.78 -9.64 0.36
N TYR A 167 13.44 -9.74 1.65
CA TYR A 167 13.98 -8.90 2.72
C TYR A 167 15.16 -9.52 3.48
N ALA A 168 15.87 -10.49 2.89
CA ALA A 168 16.90 -11.30 3.57
C ALA A 168 18.10 -10.54 4.20
N ALA A 169 18.14 -9.21 4.11
CA ALA A 169 19.10 -8.35 4.80
C ALA A 169 18.42 -7.15 5.49
N ALA A 170 17.20 -7.35 5.97
CA ALA A 170 16.44 -6.32 6.67
C ALA A 170 17.00 -6.03 8.06
N GLY A 171 17.72 -6.96 8.69
CA GLY A 171 18.40 -6.71 9.96
C GLY A 171 17.54 -7.02 11.18
N ILE A 172 17.80 -6.30 12.27
CA ILE A 172 17.45 -6.72 13.64
C ILE A 172 15.93 -6.89 13.82
N GLY A 173 15.54 -8.06 14.36
CA GLY A 173 14.15 -8.35 14.70
C GLY A 173 13.23 -8.68 13.52
N ILE A 174 13.68 -8.44 12.28
CA ILE A 174 12.94 -8.81 11.07
C ILE A 174 13.26 -10.27 10.73
N ARG A 175 12.26 -11.14 10.83
CA ARG A 175 12.38 -12.58 10.60
C ARG A 175 12.05 -12.91 9.15
N THR A 176 13.06 -13.33 8.40
CA THR A 176 12.92 -13.79 7.02
C THR A 176 13.32 -15.25 6.85
N PRO A 177 12.72 -15.98 5.90
CA PRO A 177 13.23 -17.28 5.51
C PRO A 177 14.68 -17.18 5.01
N VAL A 178 15.52 -18.13 5.40
CA VAL A 178 16.87 -18.26 4.83
C VAL A 178 16.73 -18.86 3.43
N LYS A 179 17.35 -18.21 2.44
CA LYS A 179 17.41 -18.73 1.06
C LYS A 179 18.33 -19.95 1.01
N HIS A 180 18.05 -20.87 0.09
CA HIS A 180 19.03 -21.88 -0.26
C HIS A 180 20.28 -21.19 -0.84
N THR A 181 21.44 -21.61 -0.37
CA THR A 181 22.71 -21.30 -1.01
C THR A 181 22.75 -22.03 -2.35
N GLY A 182 23.28 -21.37 -3.39
CA GLY A 182 23.32 -21.92 -4.76
C GLY A 182 24.25 -23.13 -4.94
N ASP A 183 24.80 -23.66 -3.84
CA ASP A 183 25.70 -24.80 -3.77
C ASP A 183 24.97 -26.16 -3.73
N GLY A 184 23.63 -26.15 -3.84
CA GLY A 184 22.81 -27.36 -3.93
C GLY A 184 22.67 -28.13 -2.62
N ARG A 185 23.24 -27.65 -1.52
CA ARG A 185 23.13 -28.31 -0.22
C ARG A 185 21.75 -28.08 0.39
N PRO A 186 21.12 -29.14 0.96
CA PRO A 186 19.86 -28.97 1.66
C PRO A 186 20.06 -28.11 2.90
N LEU A 187 19.06 -27.28 3.22
CA LEU A 187 19.02 -26.58 4.49
C LEU A 187 18.97 -27.61 5.63
N ASN A 188 19.65 -27.32 6.74
CA ASN A 188 19.51 -28.16 7.91
C ASN A 188 18.05 -28.21 8.38
N ALA A 189 17.67 -29.30 9.06
CA ALA A 189 16.28 -29.56 9.45
C ALA A 189 15.66 -28.42 10.27
N GLY A 190 16.44 -27.78 11.15
CA GLY A 190 15.99 -26.63 11.95
C GLY A 190 15.66 -25.40 11.09
N THR A 191 16.50 -25.08 10.11
CA THR A 191 16.29 -23.95 9.19
C THR A 191 15.12 -24.22 8.26
N TYR A 192 15.00 -25.46 7.77
CA TYR A 192 13.85 -25.88 6.98
C TYR A 192 12.54 -25.71 7.77
N THR A 193 12.50 -26.22 9.00
CA THR A 193 11.33 -26.10 9.91
C THR A 193 11.00 -24.64 10.20
N ARG A 194 12.01 -23.82 10.52
CA ARG A 194 11.83 -22.38 10.74
C ARG A 194 11.25 -21.69 9.50
N ASN A 195 11.77 -21.99 8.31
CA ASN A 195 11.27 -21.44 7.07
C ASN A 195 9.82 -21.87 6.80
N ALA A 196 9.46 -23.12 7.09
CA ALA A 196 8.10 -23.62 6.97
C ALA A 196 7.14 -22.86 7.92
N LEU A 197 7.53 -22.69 9.19
CA LEU A 197 6.75 -21.92 10.17
C LEU A 197 6.56 -20.46 9.74
N LEU A 198 7.63 -19.78 9.30
CA LEU A 198 7.54 -18.39 8.83
C LEU A 198 6.60 -18.25 7.62
N ARG A 199 6.66 -19.20 6.67
CA ARG A 199 5.76 -19.22 5.52
C ARG A 199 4.32 -19.49 5.92
N GLY A 200 4.10 -20.41 6.87
CA GLY A 200 2.78 -20.72 7.41
C GLY A 200 2.14 -19.54 8.14
N LEU A 201 2.90 -18.86 9.01
CA LEU A 201 2.39 -17.67 9.71
C LEU A 201 2.08 -16.52 8.74
N ARG A 202 2.90 -16.33 7.70
CA ARG A 202 2.66 -15.32 6.67
C ARG A 202 1.48 -15.65 5.75
N CYS A 203 1.16 -16.92 5.52
CA CYS A 203 0.08 -17.29 4.59
C CYS A 203 -1.31 -16.90 5.12
N LEU A 204 -1.46 -16.83 6.44
CA LEU A 204 -2.67 -16.32 7.11
C LEU A 204 -2.86 -14.82 6.88
N GLY A 205 -1.77 -14.10 6.60
CA GLY A 205 -1.74 -12.65 6.47
C GLY A 205 -1.56 -12.12 5.05
N ARG A 206 -2.19 -12.72 4.03
CA ARG A 206 -2.17 -12.23 2.63
C ARG A 206 -2.88 -10.86 2.48
N GLY A 207 -2.37 -9.83 3.12
CA GLY A 207 -3.14 -8.61 3.32
C GLY A 207 -3.27 -7.72 2.09
N PHE A 208 -2.35 -7.80 1.13
CA PHE A 208 -2.56 -7.14 -0.17
C PHE A 208 -3.70 -7.77 -0.97
N ALA A 209 -3.98 -9.07 -0.81
CA ALA A 209 -5.13 -9.69 -1.48
C ALA A 209 -6.45 -9.07 -0.98
N LEU A 210 -6.55 -8.82 0.34
CA LEU A 210 -7.70 -8.12 0.92
C LEU A 210 -7.88 -6.75 0.27
N LEU A 211 -6.83 -5.92 0.20
CA LEU A 211 -6.91 -4.60 -0.42
C LEU A 211 -7.24 -4.66 -1.91
N THR A 212 -6.49 -5.45 -2.69
CA THR A 212 -6.58 -5.45 -4.15
C THR A 212 -7.85 -6.12 -4.68
N GLN A 213 -8.39 -7.12 -3.98
CA GLN A 213 -9.66 -7.73 -4.35
C GLN A 213 -10.85 -6.87 -3.91
N ARG A 214 -10.77 -6.24 -2.74
CA ARG A 214 -11.86 -5.41 -2.21
C ARG A 214 -11.94 -4.05 -2.92
N TRP A 215 -10.79 -3.44 -3.21
CA TRP A 215 -10.64 -2.13 -3.85
C TRP A 215 -9.99 -2.31 -5.22
N ARG A 216 -10.81 -2.70 -6.19
CA ARG A 216 -10.38 -3.06 -7.55
C ARG A 216 -9.71 -1.92 -8.33
N ILE A 217 -9.80 -0.67 -7.85
CA ILE A 217 -9.00 0.44 -8.38
C ILE A 217 -7.49 0.15 -8.33
N LEU A 218 -7.03 -0.63 -7.34
CA LEU A 218 -5.63 -1.00 -7.17
C LEU A 218 -5.15 -2.05 -8.19
N GLN A 219 -6.07 -2.77 -8.85
CA GLN A 219 -5.69 -3.79 -9.84
C GLN A 219 -5.19 -3.17 -11.14
N ARG A 220 -5.59 -1.92 -11.43
CA ARG A 220 -5.19 -1.21 -12.64
C ARG A 220 -5.33 0.29 -12.46
N ILE A 221 -4.20 0.96 -12.26
CA ILE A 221 -4.17 2.41 -12.07
C ILE A 221 -3.92 3.09 -13.42
N THR A 222 -4.85 3.93 -13.85
CA THR A 222 -4.75 4.65 -15.14
C THR A 222 -4.30 6.10 -14.99
N VAL A 223 -3.85 6.49 -13.80
CA VAL A 223 -3.34 7.82 -13.44
C VAL A 223 -1.82 7.77 -13.20
N SER A 224 -1.18 8.94 -13.09
CA SER A 224 0.26 9.06 -12.86
C SER A 224 0.72 8.29 -11.60
N PRO A 225 1.93 7.70 -11.59
CA PRO A 225 2.48 6.94 -10.46
C PRO A 225 2.46 7.70 -9.14
N SER A 226 2.67 9.01 -9.15
CA SER A 226 2.63 9.86 -7.94
C SER A 226 1.29 9.81 -7.20
N ARG A 227 0.19 9.44 -7.86
CA ARG A 227 -1.13 9.31 -7.23
C ARG A 227 -1.41 7.93 -6.65
N ILE A 228 -0.53 6.95 -6.88
CA ILE A 228 -0.68 5.59 -6.35
C ILE A 228 -0.70 5.64 -4.82
N GLY A 229 0.18 6.45 -4.22
CA GLY A 229 0.26 6.66 -2.77
C GLY A 229 -1.08 7.12 -2.17
N ASP A 230 -1.69 8.16 -2.73
CA ASP A 230 -3.00 8.64 -2.26
C ASP A 230 -4.09 7.58 -2.42
N ILE A 231 -4.11 6.86 -3.54
CA ILE A 231 -5.12 5.83 -3.80
C ILE A 231 -4.98 4.67 -2.81
N ILE A 232 -3.77 4.20 -2.53
CA ILE A 232 -3.56 3.08 -1.59
C ILE A 232 -3.83 3.50 -0.14
N LYS A 233 -3.44 4.71 0.28
CA LYS A 233 -3.80 5.27 1.59
C LYS A 233 -5.31 5.42 1.75
N ALA A 234 -6.01 5.90 0.73
CA ALA A 234 -7.46 5.95 0.74
C ALA A 234 -8.10 4.56 0.82
N ALA A 235 -7.56 3.57 0.11
CA ALA A 235 -8.03 2.18 0.17
C ALA A 235 -7.79 1.55 1.57
N LEU A 236 -6.67 1.89 2.23
CA LEU A 236 -6.40 1.51 3.62
C LEU A 236 -7.48 2.05 4.56
N VAL A 237 -7.79 3.35 4.48
CA VAL A 237 -8.82 3.98 5.32
C VAL A 237 -10.19 3.38 5.06
N LEU A 238 -10.56 3.13 3.81
CA LEU A 238 -11.82 2.46 3.48
C LEU A 238 -11.87 1.04 4.05
N ALA A 239 -10.76 0.30 4.04
CA ALA A 239 -10.68 -1.01 4.69
C ALA A 239 -10.83 -0.89 6.22
N HIS A 240 -10.19 0.10 6.87
CA HIS A 240 -10.36 0.35 8.30
C HIS A 240 -11.79 0.70 8.68
N LEU A 241 -12.48 1.50 7.86
CA LEU A 241 -13.89 1.83 8.07
C LEU A 241 -14.79 0.60 7.93
N GLU A 242 -14.56 -0.24 6.91
CA GLU A 242 -15.34 -1.46 6.67
C GLU A 242 -15.18 -2.47 7.81
N HIS A 243 -13.98 -2.57 8.40
CA HIS A 243 -13.69 -3.48 9.51
C HIS A 243 -13.82 -2.82 10.91
N GLY A 244 -14.33 -1.58 10.99
CA GLY A 244 -14.60 -0.89 12.26
C GLY A 244 -13.36 -0.46 13.06
N ILE A 245 -12.17 -0.43 12.44
CA ILE A 245 -10.90 -0.09 13.09
C ILE A 245 -10.82 1.41 13.40
N SER A 246 -11.32 2.26 12.51
CA SER A 246 -11.32 3.73 12.70
C SER A 246 -12.25 4.21 13.83
N ARG A 247 -13.17 3.37 14.33
CA ARG A 247 -14.07 3.73 15.44
C ARG A 247 -13.38 3.78 16.81
N LYS A 248 -12.15 3.28 16.93
CA LYS A 248 -11.35 3.38 18.16
C LYS A 248 -10.47 4.63 18.22
N ILE A 249 -10.62 5.56 17.27
CA ILE A 249 -9.77 6.77 17.07
C ILE A 249 -10.52 8.06 17.49
N ARG A 250 -11.64 7.95 18.22
CA ARG A 250 -12.37 9.12 18.73
C ARG A 250 -12.55 9.05 20.23
#